data_AF-A0A4Y7SPV5-F1
#
_entry.id   AF-A0A4Y7SPV5-F1
#
_cell.length_a   1.000
_cell.length_b   1.000
_cell.length_c   1.000
_cell.angle_alpha   90.00
_cell.angle_beta   90.00
_cell.angle_gamma   90.00
#
_symmetry.space_group_name_H-M   'P 1'
#
loop_
_entity.id
_entity.type
_entity.pdbx_description
1 polymer ?
#
loop_
_entity_poly.entity_id
_entity_poly.type
_entity_poly.pdbx_seq_one_letter_code
_entity_poly.pdbx_strand_id
1 'polypeptide(L)'
;MISGSSAYRACARRPVFWKRSAGYEDLPLELRLIILSYCGKGQLAALSSAKSAVGDEAEHMLYNTISLTHTRPLELESCLSTLISSKRKAKLVESLAFSIRSSTEKALSLIPRFAWALENTTSLDFLSCRVNDLSYSSRQTFVDALERRTFSLSALYISAIPITLGVLIQYQPELEIIGFWDCDNHDYGDIVELFWKTETKFLSAVPISHPAIGPTPSSSA
;
A
#
# COMPACT_ATOMS: atom_id res chain seq x y z
N MET A 1 -49.64 15.45 71.71
CA MET A 1 -49.04 14.18 71.26
C MET A 1 -49.59 13.87 69.88
N ILE A 2 -48.69 13.78 68.88
CA ILE A 2 -48.80 13.07 67.57
C ILE A 2 -49.89 13.59 66.61
N SER A 3 -49.67 13.88 65.34
CA SER A 3 -48.50 14.03 64.46
C SER A 3 -49.08 14.54 63.14
N GLY A 4 -48.38 15.48 62.48
CA GLY A 4 -48.74 15.94 61.16
C GLY A 4 -48.67 14.80 60.12
N SER A 5 -49.46 14.91 59.07
CA SER A 5 -49.30 14.14 57.84
C SER A 5 -49.29 15.11 56.68
N SER A 6 -48.12 15.72 56.49
CA SER A 6 -47.76 16.42 55.26
C SER A 6 -47.57 15.35 54.18
N ALA A 7 -48.48 15.33 53.21
CA ALA A 7 -48.42 14.47 52.05
C ALA A 7 -47.32 14.97 51.10
N TYR A 8 -46.06 14.66 51.40
CA TYR A 8 -44.98 14.77 50.44
C TYR A 8 -45.19 13.71 49.36
N ARG A 9 -45.83 14.10 48.25
CA ARG A 9 -45.73 13.34 47.00
C ARG A 9 -44.26 13.39 46.57
N ALA A 10 -43.52 12.35 46.92
CA ALA A 10 -42.24 12.07 46.30
C ALA A 10 -42.49 11.83 44.81
N CYS A 11 -42.17 12.82 43.99
CA CYS A 11 -41.98 12.63 42.57
C CYS A 11 -40.88 11.57 42.40
N ALA A 12 -41.28 10.31 42.20
CA ALA A 12 -40.38 9.24 41.84
C ALA A 12 -39.73 9.63 40.49
N ARG A 13 -38.54 10.21 40.57
CA ARG A 13 -37.65 10.37 39.41
C ARG A 13 -37.38 8.96 38.90
N ARG A 14 -38.06 8.56 37.82
CA ARG A 14 -37.70 7.37 37.07
C ARG A 14 -36.21 7.52 36.71
N PRO A 15 -35.35 6.54 37.02
CA PRO A 15 -33.98 6.59 36.52
C PRO A 15 -34.07 6.57 35.00
N VAL A 16 -33.66 7.67 34.37
CA VAL A 16 -33.41 7.71 32.93
C VAL A 16 -32.18 6.84 32.74
N PHE A 17 -32.39 5.57 32.39
CA PHE A 17 -31.35 4.74 31.83
C PHE A 17 -30.98 5.37 30.50
N TRP A 18 -30.00 6.27 30.53
CA TRP A 18 -29.26 6.65 29.33
C TRP A 18 -28.59 5.37 28.84
N LYS A 19 -29.27 4.63 27.95
CA LYS A 19 -28.65 3.55 27.19
C LYS A 19 -27.47 4.21 26.49
N ARG A 20 -26.25 3.80 26.88
CA ARG A 20 -25.02 4.23 26.21
C ARG A 20 -25.25 3.97 24.72
N SER A 21 -25.27 5.03 23.91
CA SER A 21 -25.39 4.88 22.46
C SER A 21 -24.22 4.01 22.03
N ALA A 22 -24.50 2.96 21.25
CA ALA A 22 -23.47 2.11 20.68
C ALA A 22 -22.47 3.01 19.93
N GLY A 23 -21.21 2.98 20.36
CA GLY A 23 -20.11 3.72 19.75
C GLY A 23 -19.53 2.95 18.57
N TYR A 24 -18.59 3.58 17.87
CA TYR A 24 -17.87 2.96 16.77
C TYR A 24 -17.23 1.62 17.15
N GLU A 25 -16.65 1.55 18.35
CA GLU A 25 -16.01 0.32 18.88
C GLU A 25 -16.98 -0.83 19.15
N ASP A 26 -18.29 -0.55 19.19
CA ASP A 26 -19.32 -1.59 19.38
C ASP A 26 -19.71 -2.25 18.05
N LEU A 27 -19.18 -1.76 16.91
CA LEU A 27 -19.39 -2.35 15.59
C LEU A 27 -18.39 -3.50 15.34
N PRO A 28 -18.82 -4.58 14.66
CA PRO A 28 -17.90 -5.58 14.10
C PRO A 28 -16.79 -4.95 13.26
N LEU A 29 -15.59 -5.52 13.31
CA LEU A 29 -14.42 -5.02 12.59
C LEU A 29 -14.70 -4.84 11.08
N GLU A 30 -15.42 -5.77 10.49
CA GLU A 30 -15.77 -5.74 9.07
C GLU A 30 -16.58 -4.49 8.71
N LEU A 31 -17.56 -4.12 9.55
CA LEU A 31 -18.36 -2.92 9.33
C LEU A 31 -17.55 -1.64 9.55
N ARG A 32 -16.63 -1.64 10.52
CA ARG A 32 -15.71 -0.53 10.77
C ARG A 32 -14.81 -0.26 9.56
N LEU A 33 -14.18 -1.31 9.02
CA LEU A 33 -13.35 -1.22 7.82
C LEU A 33 -14.15 -0.78 6.59
N ILE A 34 -15.38 -1.26 6.43
CA ILE A 34 -16.28 -0.82 5.36
C ILE A 34 -16.56 0.69 5.48
N ILE A 35 -16.88 1.20 6.67
CA ILE A 35 -17.13 2.62 6.88
C ILE A 35 -15.91 3.44 6.49
N LEU A 36 -14.73 3.04 6.96
CA LEU A 36 -13.49 3.72 6.64
C LEU A 36 -13.20 3.66 5.13
N SER A 37 -13.61 2.60 4.42
CA SER A 37 -13.32 2.44 2.97
C SER A 37 -13.96 3.52 2.10
N TYR A 38 -15.02 4.16 2.61
CA TYR A 38 -15.65 5.31 1.96
C TYR A 38 -14.92 6.64 2.26
N CYS A 39 -13.96 6.66 3.18
CA CYS A 39 -13.19 7.87 3.49
C CYS A 39 -12.08 8.10 2.47
N GLY A 40 -11.97 9.34 1.98
CA GLY A 40 -10.82 9.75 1.18
C GLY A 40 -9.53 9.83 2.01
N LYS A 41 -8.38 9.83 1.35
CA LYS A 41 -7.05 9.89 2.02
C LYS A 41 -6.93 11.03 3.03
N GLY A 42 -7.47 12.22 2.72
CA GLY A 42 -7.45 13.35 3.66
C GLY A 42 -8.29 13.13 4.92
N GLN A 43 -9.43 12.44 4.80
CA GLN A 43 -10.27 12.09 5.94
C GLN A 43 -9.61 11.00 6.79
N LEU A 44 -9.03 9.98 6.16
CA LEU A 44 -8.26 8.95 6.86
C LEU A 44 -7.07 9.55 7.60
N ALA A 45 -6.36 10.50 6.99
CA ALA A 45 -5.28 11.22 7.66
C ALA A 45 -5.78 12.00 8.89
N ALA A 46 -6.92 12.69 8.79
CA ALA A 46 -7.53 13.38 9.93
C ALA A 46 -7.95 12.38 11.03
N LEU A 47 -8.60 11.28 10.68
CA LEU A 47 -9.03 10.24 11.61
C LEU A 47 -7.84 9.55 12.28
N SER A 48 -6.75 9.29 11.54
CA SER A 48 -5.52 8.68 12.07
C SER A 48 -4.84 9.51 13.16
N SER A 49 -5.14 10.82 13.24
CA SER A 49 -4.60 11.69 14.29
C SER A 49 -5.34 11.55 15.63
N ALA A 50 -6.51 10.90 15.64
CA ALA A 50 -7.27 10.64 16.84
C ALA A 50 -6.61 9.53 17.66
N LYS A 51 -6.48 9.73 18.98
CA LYS A 51 -6.03 8.69 19.91
C LYS A 51 -7.19 7.76 20.30
N SER A 52 -7.70 6.99 19.33
CA SER A 52 -8.80 6.03 19.48
C SER A 52 -8.58 4.84 18.54
N ALA A 53 -9.35 3.75 18.70
CA ALA A 53 -9.16 2.59 17.81
C ALA A 53 -9.53 2.90 16.35
N VAL A 54 -10.48 3.81 16.12
CA VAL A 54 -10.71 4.45 14.80
C VAL A 54 -9.42 4.99 14.18
N GLY A 55 -8.54 5.59 15.01
CA GLY A 55 -7.29 6.18 14.56
C GLY A 55 -6.29 5.14 14.06
N ASP A 56 -6.14 4.04 14.80
CA ASP A 56 -5.26 2.93 14.41
C ASP A 56 -5.76 2.25 13.13
N GLU A 57 -7.08 2.01 13.02
CA GLU A 57 -7.69 1.43 11.82
C GLU A 57 -7.59 2.38 10.60
N ALA A 58 -7.83 3.68 10.80
CA ALA A 58 -7.70 4.67 9.74
C ALA A 58 -6.24 4.81 9.27
N GLU A 59 -5.28 4.74 10.19
CA GLU A 59 -3.85 4.75 9.85
C GLU A 59 -3.46 3.50 9.05
N HIS A 60 -3.93 2.32 9.47
CA HIS A 60 -3.71 1.08 8.73
C HIS A 60 -4.21 1.23 7.30
N MET A 61 -5.44 1.68 7.10
CA MET A 61 -5.96 1.85 5.73
C MET A 61 -5.26 2.94 4.92
N LEU A 62 -4.78 3.99 5.57
CA LEU A 62 -4.05 5.06 4.88
C LEU A 62 -2.74 4.56 4.29
N TYR A 63 -2.03 3.66 5.01
CA TYR A 63 -0.73 3.15 4.61
C TYR A 63 -0.76 1.77 3.95
N ASN A 64 -1.87 1.03 4.02
CA ASN A 64 -1.97 -0.31 3.43
C ASN A 64 -1.56 -0.32 1.95
N THR A 65 -2.17 0.58 1.15
CA THR A 65 -1.89 0.68 -0.28
C THR A 65 -1.29 2.03 -0.63
N ILE A 66 -0.02 2.01 -1.05
CA ILE A 66 0.71 3.22 -1.44
C ILE A 66 1.01 3.16 -2.93
N SER A 67 0.73 4.27 -3.62
CA SER A 67 1.14 4.50 -5.01
C SER A 67 1.97 5.77 -5.09
N LEU A 68 3.21 5.60 -5.53
CA LEU A 68 4.27 6.58 -5.58
C LEU A 68 4.61 6.88 -7.03
N THR A 69 4.49 8.13 -7.44
CA THR A 69 4.70 8.53 -8.83
C THR A 69 5.55 9.79 -8.91
N HIS A 70 6.53 9.82 -9.82
CA HIS A 70 7.40 10.99 -10.01
C HIS A 70 6.65 12.26 -10.47
N THR A 71 5.41 12.16 -10.98
CA THR A 71 4.59 13.33 -11.33
C THR A 71 4.06 14.08 -10.11
N ARG A 72 4.20 13.50 -8.91
CA ARG A 72 3.86 14.12 -7.61
C ARG A 72 5.08 14.13 -6.69
N PRO A 73 6.11 14.94 -6.99
CA PRO A 73 7.42 14.85 -6.34
C PRO A 73 7.36 15.11 -4.82
N LEU A 74 6.52 16.04 -4.36
CA LEU A 74 6.40 16.35 -2.92
C LEU A 74 5.78 15.20 -2.12
N GLU A 75 4.69 14.60 -2.63
CA GLU A 75 4.04 13.44 -2.01
C GLU A 75 5.00 12.25 -1.99
N LEU A 76 5.71 12.03 -3.09
CA LEU A 76 6.70 10.98 -3.26
C LEU A 76 7.83 11.09 -2.23
N GLU A 77 8.48 12.26 -2.15
CA GLU A 77 9.59 12.49 -1.22
C GLU A 77 9.16 12.40 0.24
N SER A 78 8.00 12.96 0.57
CA SER A 78 7.44 12.90 1.93
C SER A 78 7.11 11.46 2.33
N CYS A 79 6.52 10.68 1.43
CA CYS A 79 6.18 9.29 1.69
C CYS A 79 7.44 8.44 1.85
N LEU A 80 8.41 8.54 0.94
CA LEU A 80 9.69 7.83 1.07
C LEU A 80 10.41 8.20 2.38
N SER A 81 10.43 9.47 2.74
CA SER A 81 11.02 9.92 4.01
C SER A 81 10.30 9.30 5.22
N THR A 82 8.97 9.17 5.15
CA THR A 82 8.17 8.53 6.20
C THR A 82 8.46 7.03 6.31
N LEU A 83 8.53 6.32 5.19
CA LEU A 83 8.81 4.88 5.18
C LEU A 83 10.23 4.56 5.67
N ILE A 84 11.20 5.45 5.38
CA ILE A 84 12.58 5.31 5.87
C ILE A 84 12.66 5.63 7.37
N SER A 85 12.01 6.69 7.84
CA SER A 85 12.14 7.16 9.23
C SER A 85 11.22 6.45 10.23
N SER A 86 10.09 5.92 9.78
CA SER A 86 9.07 5.31 10.66
C SER A 86 8.82 3.85 10.29
N LYS A 87 9.59 2.96 10.92
CA LYS A 87 9.40 1.50 10.78
C LYS A 87 7.97 1.06 11.13
N ARG A 88 7.33 1.71 12.11
CA ARG A 88 5.94 1.40 12.49
C ARG A 88 4.98 1.60 11.33
N LYS A 89 5.11 2.72 10.60
CA LYS A 89 4.26 3.03 9.45
C LYS A 89 4.62 2.19 8.23
N ALA A 90 5.91 1.96 8.01
CA ALA A 90 6.37 1.11 6.90
C ALA A 90 5.85 -0.33 7.01
N LYS A 91 5.72 -0.87 8.23
CA LYS A 91 5.10 -2.17 8.50
C LYS A 91 3.61 -2.27 8.15
N LEU A 92 2.92 -1.15 7.95
CA LEU A 92 1.50 -1.16 7.57
C LEU A 92 1.32 -1.31 6.05
N VAL A 93 2.40 -1.22 5.27
CA VAL A 93 2.33 -1.27 3.82
C VAL A 93 2.32 -2.73 3.35
N GLU A 94 1.20 -3.15 2.76
CA GLU A 94 1.07 -4.49 2.14
C GLU A 94 1.17 -4.41 0.62
N SER A 95 0.76 -3.28 0.02
CA SER A 95 0.82 -3.07 -1.43
C SER A 95 1.51 -1.75 -1.78
N LEU A 96 2.59 -1.83 -2.55
CA LEU A 96 3.40 -0.68 -2.96
C LEU A 96 3.57 -0.62 -4.47
N ALA A 97 3.13 0.49 -5.07
CA ALA A 97 3.40 0.81 -6.46
C ALA A 97 4.36 2.01 -6.54
N PHE A 98 5.41 1.90 -7.33
CA PHE A 98 6.41 2.93 -7.56
C PHE A 98 6.63 3.12 -9.06
N SER A 99 6.49 4.37 -9.55
CA SER A 99 6.63 4.67 -10.97
C SER A 99 7.47 5.92 -11.26
N ILE A 100 8.58 5.70 -11.95
CA ILE A 100 9.43 6.72 -12.55
C ILE A 100 9.41 6.55 -14.07
N ARG A 101 8.83 7.51 -14.79
CA ARG A 101 8.83 7.52 -16.27
C ARG A 101 9.82 8.52 -16.86
N SER A 102 10.43 9.33 -16.01
CA SER A 102 11.41 10.35 -16.39
C SER A 102 12.82 9.82 -16.17
N SER A 103 13.68 9.91 -17.17
CA SER A 103 15.11 9.57 -17.09
C SER A 103 15.97 10.71 -16.52
N THR A 104 15.35 11.72 -15.92
CA THR A 104 16.07 12.82 -15.26
C THR A 104 16.85 12.32 -14.06
N GLU A 105 18.04 12.87 -13.84
CA GLU A 105 18.92 12.53 -12.71
C GLU A 105 18.20 12.65 -11.36
N LYS A 106 17.37 13.69 -11.20
CA LYS A 106 16.53 13.90 -10.00
C LYS A 106 15.51 12.79 -9.77
N ALA A 107 14.96 12.20 -10.83
CA ALA A 107 14.01 11.10 -10.69
C ALA A 107 14.76 9.79 -10.35
N LEU A 108 15.90 9.54 -11.00
CA LEU A 108 16.72 8.35 -10.77
C LEU A 108 17.35 8.33 -9.37
N SER A 109 17.66 9.50 -8.78
CA SER A 109 18.18 9.59 -7.40
C SER A 109 17.19 9.12 -6.33
N LEU A 110 15.92 8.89 -6.69
CA LEU A 110 14.91 8.35 -5.78
C LEU A 110 14.98 6.82 -5.66
N ILE A 111 15.64 6.13 -6.59
CA ILE A 111 15.72 4.66 -6.60
C ILE A 111 16.43 4.12 -5.35
N PRO A 112 17.62 4.63 -4.95
CA PRO A 112 18.26 4.18 -3.71
C PRO A 112 17.40 4.44 -2.47
N ARG A 113 16.66 5.56 -2.44
CA ARG A 113 15.75 5.89 -1.34
C ARG A 113 14.56 4.92 -1.29
N PHE A 114 14.05 4.54 -2.45
CA PHE A 114 13.00 3.54 -2.57
C PHE A 114 13.48 2.16 -2.10
N ALA A 115 14.66 1.73 -2.53
CA ALA A 115 15.27 0.48 -2.06
C ALA A 115 15.42 0.48 -0.53
N TRP A 116 15.85 1.60 0.07
CA TRP A 116 15.95 1.70 1.52
C TRP A 116 14.59 1.71 2.23
N ALA A 117 13.56 2.28 1.61
CA ALA A 117 12.20 2.21 2.13
C ALA A 117 11.68 0.76 2.15
N LEU A 118 11.98 -0.03 1.13
CA LEU A 118 11.58 -1.45 1.03
C LEU A 118 12.12 -2.30 2.19
N GLU A 119 13.31 -1.98 2.70
CA GLU A 119 13.89 -2.70 3.85
C GLU A 119 13.05 -2.56 5.13
N ASN A 120 12.27 -1.48 5.25
CA ASN A 120 11.41 -1.24 6.40
C ASN A 120 9.97 -1.73 6.19
N THR A 121 9.56 -2.03 4.95
CA THR A 121 8.20 -2.50 4.62
C THR A 121 8.13 -4.02 4.74
N THR A 122 8.13 -4.54 5.97
CA THR A 122 8.24 -5.99 6.20
C THR A 122 6.95 -6.78 5.94
N SER A 123 5.82 -6.09 5.85
CA SER A 123 4.50 -6.71 5.58
C SER A 123 4.14 -6.64 4.10
N LEU A 124 5.08 -6.23 3.25
CA LEU A 124 4.85 -6.03 1.83
C LEU A 124 4.60 -7.38 1.15
N ASP A 125 3.46 -7.49 0.49
CA ASP A 125 3.02 -8.69 -0.25
C ASP A 125 2.94 -8.42 -1.76
N PHE A 126 2.54 -7.20 -2.14
CA PHE A 126 2.44 -6.76 -3.53
C PHE A 126 3.41 -5.63 -3.83
N LEU A 127 4.23 -5.81 -4.87
CA LEU A 127 5.16 -4.78 -5.34
C LEU A 127 5.00 -4.54 -6.85
N SER A 128 4.78 -3.29 -7.25
CA SER A 128 4.83 -2.86 -8.65
C SER A 128 5.84 -1.74 -8.84
N CYS A 129 6.97 -2.03 -9.46
CA CYS A 129 8.04 -1.07 -9.76
C CYS A 129 8.17 -0.85 -11.27
N ARG A 130 7.79 0.34 -11.75
CA ARG A 130 7.94 0.72 -13.16
C ARG A 130 8.95 1.86 -13.27
N VAL A 131 10.13 1.57 -13.79
CA VAL A 131 11.20 2.56 -13.95
C VAL A 131 11.78 2.45 -15.35
N ASN A 132 11.68 3.53 -16.10
CA ASN A 132 12.28 3.63 -17.44
C ASN A 132 13.78 3.92 -17.32
N ASP A 133 14.58 3.39 -18.24
CA ASP A 133 16.01 3.70 -18.39
C ASP A 133 16.85 3.54 -17.10
N LEU A 134 16.62 2.43 -16.39
CA LEU A 134 17.42 2.06 -15.21
C LEU A 134 18.89 1.88 -15.57
N SER A 135 19.79 2.60 -14.90
CA SER A 135 21.23 2.31 -14.94
C SER A 135 21.54 0.97 -14.27
N TYR A 136 22.66 0.33 -14.64
CA TYR A 136 23.07 -0.95 -14.04
C TYR A 136 23.17 -0.88 -12.50
N SER A 137 23.75 0.19 -11.95
CA SER A 137 23.91 0.36 -10.50
C SER A 137 22.57 0.51 -9.77
N SER A 138 21.61 1.24 -10.36
CA SER A 138 20.26 1.38 -9.82
C SER A 138 19.48 0.07 -9.87
N ARG A 139 19.68 -0.75 -10.92
CA ARG A 139 19.11 -2.11 -11.01
C ARG A 139 19.64 -2.97 -9.87
N GLN A 140 20.97 -3.01 -9.70
CA GLN A 140 21.58 -3.82 -8.65
C GLN A 140 21.06 -3.42 -7.26
N THR A 141 20.96 -2.12 -6.98
CA THR A 141 20.43 -1.63 -5.70
C THR A 141 19.00 -2.11 -5.42
N PHE A 142 18.17 -2.20 -6.47
CA PHE A 142 16.80 -2.70 -6.34
C PHE A 142 16.78 -4.23 -6.14
N VAL A 143 17.58 -4.97 -6.90
CA VAL A 143 17.73 -6.42 -6.76
C VAL A 143 18.22 -6.77 -5.35
N ASP A 144 19.26 -6.09 -4.86
CA ASP A 144 19.79 -6.27 -3.51
C ASP A 144 18.70 -6.09 -2.44
N ALA A 145 17.76 -5.15 -2.65
CA ALA A 145 16.64 -4.94 -1.72
C ALA A 145 15.63 -6.10 -1.74
N LEU A 146 15.35 -6.68 -2.92
CA LEU A 146 14.49 -7.86 -3.05
C LEU A 146 15.12 -9.12 -2.42
N GLU A 147 16.45 -9.24 -2.51
CA GLU A 147 17.21 -10.40 -2.00
C GLU A 147 17.40 -10.38 -0.48
N ARG A 148 17.23 -9.24 0.19
CA ARG A 148 17.40 -9.10 1.65
C ARG A 148 16.37 -9.84 2.51
N ARG A 149 15.31 -10.41 1.92
CA ARG A 149 14.24 -11.18 2.60
C ARG A 149 13.58 -10.44 3.78
N THR A 150 13.43 -9.12 3.67
CA THR A 150 12.75 -8.31 4.69
C THR A 150 11.23 -8.45 4.63
N PHE A 151 10.72 -8.94 3.50
CA PHE A 151 9.30 -9.19 3.20
C PHE A 151 9.20 -10.41 2.27
N SER A 152 7.97 -10.93 2.11
CA SER A 152 7.64 -12.05 1.23
C SER A 152 6.57 -11.60 0.25
N LEU A 153 6.91 -11.53 -1.03
CA LEU A 153 5.97 -11.09 -2.06
C LEU A 153 5.15 -12.26 -2.60
N SER A 154 3.83 -12.10 -2.73
CA SER A 154 2.96 -12.94 -3.57
C SER A 154 2.95 -12.48 -5.02
N ALA A 155 3.11 -11.16 -5.26
CA ALA A 155 3.02 -10.58 -6.59
C ALA A 155 4.06 -9.48 -6.82
N LEU A 156 4.78 -9.60 -7.93
CA LEU A 156 5.80 -8.64 -8.37
C LEU A 156 5.54 -8.19 -9.81
N TYR A 157 5.48 -6.88 -10.04
CA TYR A 157 5.43 -6.28 -11.36
C TYR A 157 6.64 -5.37 -11.56
N ILE A 158 7.51 -5.66 -12.52
CA ILE A 158 8.75 -4.92 -12.74
C ILE A 158 8.92 -4.51 -14.20
N SER A 159 9.56 -3.38 -14.48
CA SER A 159 10.09 -3.14 -15.83
C SER A 159 11.06 -4.27 -16.22
N ALA A 160 11.24 -4.52 -17.51
CA ALA A 160 12.18 -5.53 -18.03
C ALA A 160 13.62 -5.28 -17.54
N ILE A 161 13.90 -5.77 -16.34
CA ILE A 161 15.20 -5.78 -15.71
C ILE A 161 15.72 -7.20 -15.96
N PRO A 162 16.94 -7.37 -16.47
CA PRO A 162 17.60 -8.68 -16.52
C PRO A 162 17.94 -9.09 -15.08
N ILE A 163 16.93 -9.48 -14.32
CA ILE A 163 17.06 -10.19 -13.05
C ILE A 163 17.07 -11.66 -13.42
N THR A 164 18.06 -12.39 -12.95
CA THR A 164 18.04 -13.84 -13.05
C THR A 164 16.84 -14.35 -12.24
N LEU A 165 15.74 -14.71 -12.92
CA LEU A 165 14.50 -15.14 -12.27
C LEU A 165 14.73 -16.27 -11.27
N GLY A 166 15.65 -17.18 -11.57
CA GLY A 166 16.04 -18.25 -10.64
C GLY A 166 16.58 -17.74 -9.30
N VAL A 167 17.30 -16.62 -9.30
CA VAL A 167 17.79 -15.98 -8.06
C VAL A 167 16.61 -15.35 -7.31
N LEU A 168 15.76 -14.60 -8.01
CA LEU A 168 14.58 -13.98 -7.41
C LEU A 168 13.67 -15.00 -6.71
N ILE A 169 13.38 -16.13 -7.36
CA ILE A 169 12.54 -17.21 -6.81
C ILE A 169 13.17 -17.83 -5.54
N GLN A 170 14.50 -17.92 -5.47
CA GLN A 170 15.17 -18.43 -4.26
C GLN A 170 15.01 -17.51 -3.05
N TYR A 171 14.94 -16.19 -3.27
CA TYR A 171 14.78 -15.20 -2.21
C TYR A 171 13.32 -14.88 -1.90
N GLN A 172 12.41 -15.10 -2.85
CA GLN A 172 10.97 -14.84 -2.75
C GLN A 172 10.17 -16.12 -3.04
N PRO A 173 10.15 -17.10 -2.11
CA PRO A 173 9.54 -18.41 -2.36
C PRO A 173 8.01 -18.37 -2.45
N GLU A 174 7.37 -17.36 -1.86
CA GLU A 174 5.92 -17.17 -1.87
C GLU A 174 5.41 -16.48 -3.15
N LEU A 175 6.31 -16.18 -4.10
CA LEU A 175 5.99 -15.41 -5.29
C LEU A 175 5.17 -16.26 -6.27
N GLU A 176 3.91 -15.88 -6.48
CA GLU A 176 2.96 -16.55 -7.37
C GLU A 176 2.85 -15.86 -8.73
N ILE A 177 3.03 -14.54 -8.75
CA ILE A 177 2.79 -13.69 -9.94
C ILE A 177 4.02 -12.84 -10.23
N ILE A 178 4.51 -12.92 -11.46
CA ILE A 178 5.55 -12.02 -11.99
C ILE A 178 5.02 -11.38 -13.28
N GLY A 179 4.85 -10.08 -13.24
CA GLY A 179 4.46 -9.27 -14.40
C GLY A 179 5.61 -8.38 -14.87
N PHE A 180 5.65 -8.14 -16.18
CA PHE A 180 6.67 -7.29 -16.80
C PHE A 180 6.02 -6.05 -17.43
N TRP A 181 6.51 -4.87 -17.04
CA TRP A 181 6.18 -3.60 -17.69
C TRP A 181 7.07 -3.40 -18.91
N ASP A 182 6.48 -2.91 -20.00
CA ASP A 182 7.20 -2.43 -21.18
C ASP A 182 8.18 -3.49 -21.76
N CYS A 183 7.70 -4.71 -21.92
CA CYS A 183 8.43 -5.83 -22.50
C CYS A 183 8.35 -5.79 -24.04
N ASP A 184 9.49 -5.65 -24.71
CA ASP A 184 9.58 -5.84 -26.15
C ASP A 184 9.50 -7.34 -26.48
N ASN A 185 8.95 -7.70 -27.65
CA ASN A 185 8.69 -9.09 -28.06
C ASN A 185 9.94 -10.00 -28.06
N HIS A 186 11.15 -9.44 -28.07
CA HIS A 186 12.40 -10.21 -28.05
C HIS A 186 12.81 -10.69 -26.65
N ASP A 187 12.49 -9.95 -25.59
CA ASP A 187 12.86 -10.31 -24.21
C ASP A 187 11.93 -11.38 -23.61
N TYR A 188 10.73 -11.54 -24.18
CA TYR A 188 9.75 -12.54 -23.73
C TYR A 188 10.20 -13.98 -23.98
N GLY A 189 11.01 -14.21 -25.03
CA GLY A 189 11.49 -15.55 -25.40
C GLY A 189 12.34 -16.19 -24.29
N ASP A 190 13.28 -15.42 -23.74
CA ASP A 190 14.20 -15.89 -22.70
C ASP A 190 13.49 -16.05 -21.34
N ILE A 191 12.53 -15.16 -21.04
CA ILE A 191 11.73 -15.21 -19.82
C ILE A 191 10.86 -16.47 -19.80
N VAL A 192 10.17 -16.77 -20.91
CA VAL A 192 9.33 -17.97 -21.02
C VAL A 192 10.17 -19.25 -20.95
N GLU A 193 11.34 -19.29 -21.57
CA GLU A 193 12.22 -20.48 -21.51
C GLU A 193 12.74 -20.76 -20.08
N LEU A 194 13.00 -19.70 -19.30
CA LEU A 194 13.32 -19.82 -17.87
C LEU A 194 12.16 -20.37 -17.05
N PHE A 195 10.92 -19.91 -17.29
CA PHE A 195 9.73 -20.41 -16.61
C PHE A 195 9.50 -21.91 -16.85
N TRP A 196 9.71 -22.40 -18.08
CA TRP A 196 9.51 -23.82 -18.40
C TRP A 196 10.60 -24.74 -17.83
N LYS A 197 11.80 -24.22 -17.49
CA LYS A 197 12.88 -25.00 -16.88
C LYS A 197 12.76 -25.15 -15.36
N THR A 198 12.10 -24.22 -14.69
CA THR A 198 11.80 -24.32 -13.25
C THR A 198 10.42 -24.95 -13.06
N GLU A 199 10.35 -26.13 -12.42
CA GLU A 199 9.11 -26.84 -12.04
C GLU A 199 8.30 -26.09 -10.95
N THR A 200 8.02 -24.81 -11.13
CA THR A 200 7.26 -23.98 -10.21
C THR A 200 5.94 -23.57 -10.84
N LYS A 201 4.85 -23.71 -10.06
CA LYS A 201 3.47 -23.39 -10.43
C LYS A 201 3.28 -21.88 -10.61
N PHE A 202 3.72 -21.33 -11.73
CA PHE A 202 3.42 -19.94 -12.11
C PHE A 202 2.19 -19.91 -13.01
N LEU A 203 1.17 -19.12 -12.63
CA LEU A 203 -0.12 -19.13 -13.31
C LEU A 203 -0.21 -18.22 -14.54
N SER A 204 0.66 -17.22 -14.70
CA SER A 204 0.76 -16.45 -15.96
C SER A 204 1.84 -15.37 -15.92
N ALA A 205 2.59 -15.20 -17.03
CA ALA A 205 3.20 -13.94 -17.38
C ALA A 205 2.16 -13.12 -18.17
N VAL A 206 1.63 -12.04 -17.59
CA VAL A 206 0.61 -11.20 -18.25
C VAL A 206 1.27 -9.90 -18.72
N PRO A 207 1.29 -9.61 -20.03
CA PRO A 207 1.65 -8.27 -20.50
C PRO A 207 0.51 -7.31 -20.15
N ILE A 208 0.80 -6.31 -19.31
CA ILE A 208 -0.18 -5.27 -18.98
C ILE A 208 -0.25 -4.27 -20.13
N SER A 209 -1.36 -4.29 -20.87
CA SER A 209 -1.69 -3.24 -21.85
C SER A 209 -2.46 -2.09 -21.17
N HIS A 210 -2.18 -0.86 -21.63
CA HIS A 210 -2.71 0.39 -21.09
C HIS A 210 -4.24 0.41 -20.92
N PRO A 211 -4.82 0.98 -19.84
CA PRO A 211 -6.17 1.51 -19.91
C PRO A 211 -6.16 2.79 -20.75
N ALA A 212 -6.95 2.79 -21.83
CA ALA A 212 -7.18 3.94 -22.69
C ALA A 212 -7.78 5.10 -21.87
N ILE A 213 -7.05 6.20 -21.78
CA ILE A 213 -7.60 7.47 -21.30
C ILE A 213 -8.47 7.99 -22.46
N GLY A 214 -9.79 7.98 -22.26
CA GLY A 214 -10.76 8.51 -23.23
C GLY A 214 -10.56 10.00 -23.50
N PRO A 215 -11.05 10.51 -24.64
CA PRO A 215 -10.81 11.88 -25.05
C PRO A 215 -11.47 12.88 -24.08
N THR A 216 -10.70 13.89 -23.66
CA THR A 216 -11.18 15.05 -22.93
C THR A 216 -12.11 15.89 -23.82
N PRO A 217 -13.25 16.39 -23.31
CA PRO A 217 -14.10 17.28 -24.09
C PRO A 217 -13.42 18.64 -24.25
N SER A 218 -13.32 19.09 -25.50
CA SER A 218 -12.95 20.45 -25.88
C SER A 218 -14.00 21.43 -25.34
N SER A 219 -13.62 22.25 -24.36
CA SER A 219 -14.41 23.41 -23.94
C SER A 219 -13.91 24.64 -24.69
N SER A 220 -14.65 25.02 -25.71
CA SER A 220 -14.64 26.37 -26.31
C SER A 220 -15.33 27.36 -25.37
N ALA A 221 -14.63 28.43 -25.00
CA ALA A 221 -15.17 29.76 -24.69
C ALA A 221 -14.05 30.79 -24.83
#